data_AF-A0A6J7GRT7-F1
#
_entry.id   AF-A0A6J7GRT7-F1
#
_cell.length_a   1.000
_cell.length_b   1.000
_cell.length_c   1.000
_cell.angle_alpha   90.00
_cell.angle_beta   90.00
_cell.angle_gamma   90.00
#
_symmetry.space_group_name_H-M   'P 1'
#
loop_
_entity.id
_entity.type
_entity.pdbx_description
1 polymer ?
#
loop_
_entity_poly.entity_id
_entity_poly.type
_entity_poly.pdbx_seq_one_letter_code
_entity_poly.pdbx_strand_id
1 'polypeptide(L)'
;MDLTVRSYNCLKREGVHTVGELVTRSEADLLDIRNFGAKSIDEVKLKLAAMGLALKDSPPGFVPTSVESYDETYDDSYPGEAQYADGQEYTEGDFRETEQL
;
A
#
# COMPACT_ATOMS: atom_id res chain seq x y z
N MET A 1 22.70 -9.27 -1.91
CA MET A 1 21.25 -9.47 -1.75
C MET A 1 21.02 -10.93 -1.44
N ASP A 2 20.71 -11.26 -0.18
CA ASP A 2 20.37 -12.64 0.21
C ASP A 2 18.91 -12.92 -0.15
N LEU A 3 18.66 -13.10 -1.45
CA LEU A 3 17.39 -13.56 -2.00
C LEU A 3 17.44 -15.09 -2.13
N THR A 4 16.28 -15.73 -2.13
CA THR A 4 16.23 -17.14 -2.48
C THR A 4 16.78 -17.36 -3.90
N VAL A 5 17.38 -18.53 -4.13
CA VAL A 5 17.92 -18.94 -5.44
C VAL A 5 16.86 -18.78 -6.54
N ARG A 6 15.58 -19.00 -6.21
CA ARG A 6 14.46 -18.83 -7.14
C ARG A 6 14.25 -17.36 -7.53
N SER A 7 14.13 -16.47 -6.55
CA SER A 7 13.94 -15.03 -6.78
C SER A 7 15.10 -14.45 -7.58
N TYR A 8 16.35 -14.80 -7.22
CA TYR A 8 17.54 -14.38 -7.97
C TYR A 8 17.57 -14.87 -9.41
N ASN A 9 17.27 -16.16 -9.65
CA ASN A 9 17.29 -16.73 -11.01
C ASN A 9 16.16 -16.16 -11.89
N CYS A 10 15.02 -15.79 -11.33
CA CYS A 10 13.95 -15.15 -12.09
C CYS A 10 14.34 -13.72 -12.50
N LEU A 11 14.85 -12.93 -11.55
CA LEU A 11 15.33 -11.57 -11.80
C LEU A 11 16.46 -11.54 -12.83
N LYS A 12 17.41 -12.49 -12.74
CA LYS A 12 18.51 -12.59 -13.69
C LYS A 12 18.05 -12.87 -15.13
N ARG A 13 16.97 -13.64 -15.30
CA ARG A 13 16.40 -13.94 -16.63
C ARG A 13 15.61 -12.76 -17.21
N GLU A 14 15.04 -11.94 -16.34
CA GLU A 14 14.38 -10.68 -16.69
C GLU A 14 15.40 -9.55 -16.99
N GLY A 15 16.70 -9.81 -16.83
CA GLY A 15 17.76 -8.82 -17.04
C GLY A 15 17.95 -7.86 -15.86
N VAL A 16 17.38 -8.17 -14.69
CA VAL A 16 17.58 -7.40 -13.47
C VAL A 16 18.80 -7.97 -12.73
N HIS A 17 19.87 -7.19 -12.70
CA HIS A 17 21.14 -7.56 -12.07
C HIS A 17 21.46 -6.71 -10.85
N THR A 18 20.87 -5.52 -10.76
CA THR A 18 21.14 -4.55 -9.69
C THR A 18 19.88 -4.14 -8.95
N VAL A 19 20.08 -3.64 -7.72
CA VAL A 19 18.98 -3.12 -6.89
C VAL A 19 18.34 -1.89 -7.55
N GLY A 20 19.14 -1.06 -8.24
CA GLY A 20 18.66 0.11 -8.98
C GLY A 20 17.67 -0.24 -10.08
N GLU A 21 17.95 -1.28 -10.86
CA GLU A 21 17.01 -1.79 -11.87
C GLU A 21 15.74 -2.34 -11.21
N LEU A 22 15.88 -3.03 -10.07
CA LEU A 22 14.76 -3.63 -9.36
C LEU A 22 13.77 -2.58 -8.85
N VAL A 23 14.23 -1.48 -8.22
CA VAL A 23 13.34 -0.42 -7.71
C VAL A 23 12.63 0.35 -8.82
N THR A 24 13.15 0.36 -10.04
CA THR A 24 12.47 1.00 -11.17
C THR A 24 11.30 0.19 -11.72
N ARG A 25 11.21 -1.11 -11.40
CA ARG A 25 10.10 -1.98 -11.77
C ARG A 25 8.95 -1.86 -10.76
N SER A 26 7.73 -2.06 -11.24
CA SER A 26 6.53 -2.13 -10.39
C SER A 26 6.34 -3.53 -9.82
N GLU A 27 5.48 -3.65 -8.80
CA GLU A 27 5.09 -4.96 -8.29
C GLU A 27 4.34 -5.78 -9.34
N ALA A 28 3.49 -5.10 -10.14
CA ALA A 28 2.78 -5.72 -11.25
C ALA A 28 3.73 -6.33 -12.29
N ASP A 29 4.81 -5.62 -12.64
CA ASP A 29 5.81 -6.14 -13.59
C ASP A 29 6.51 -7.39 -13.03
N LEU A 30 6.77 -7.42 -11.72
CA LEU A 30 7.39 -8.58 -11.07
C LEU A 30 6.43 -9.77 -10.99
N LEU A 31 5.12 -9.53 -10.86
CA LEU A 31 4.08 -10.57 -10.89
C LEU A 31 3.94 -11.23 -12.26
N ASP A 32 4.23 -10.51 -13.35
CA ASP A 32 4.15 -11.05 -14.71
C ASP A 32 5.31 -12.01 -15.04
N ILE A 33 6.40 -11.95 -14.28
CA ILE A 33 7.56 -12.83 -14.48
C ILE A 33 7.16 -14.28 -14.19
N ARG A 34 7.37 -15.16 -15.18
CA ARG A 34 7.08 -16.60 -15.05
C ARG A 34 7.85 -17.20 -13.87
N ASN A 35 7.13 -17.87 -12.97
CA ASN A 35 7.63 -18.49 -11.74
C ASN A 35 8.01 -17.50 -10.63
N PHE A 36 7.70 -16.22 -10.79
CA PHE A 36 7.69 -15.24 -9.70
C PHE A 36 6.33 -15.31 -9.01
N GLY A 37 6.33 -15.34 -7.69
CA GLY A 37 5.10 -15.43 -6.90
C GLY A 37 5.14 -14.49 -5.72
N ALA A 38 4.01 -14.37 -5.01
CA ALA A 38 3.85 -13.48 -3.87
C ALA A 38 5.00 -13.60 -2.84
N LYS A 39 5.44 -14.81 -2.51
CA LYS A 39 6.60 -15.02 -1.62
C LYS A 39 7.90 -14.38 -2.13
N SER A 40 8.20 -14.51 -3.43
CA SER A 40 9.40 -13.90 -4.02
C SER A 40 9.32 -12.38 -4.02
N ILE A 41 8.12 -11.83 -4.17
CA ILE A 41 7.86 -10.38 -4.09
C ILE A 41 8.06 -9.89 -2.67
N ASP A 42 7.48 -10.57 -1.68
CA ASP A 42 7.64 -10.21 -0.27
C ASP A 42 9.10 -10.24 0.16
N GLU A 43 9.86 -11.26 -0.26
CA GLU A 43 11.31 -11.31 -0.02
C GLU A 43 12.04 -10.08 -0.59
N VAL A 44 11.70 -9.68 -1.82
CA VAL A 44 12.27 -8.50 -2.47
C VAL A 44 11.88 -7.22 -1.72
N LYS A 45 10.59 -7.05 -1.41
CA LYS A 45 10.06 -5.89 -0.67
C LYS A 45 10.72 -5.74 0.69
N LEU A 46 10.82 -6.83 1.45
CA LEU A 46 11.46 -6.84 2.77
C LEU A 46 12.93 -6.43 2.68
N LYS A 47 13.66 -6.91 1.66
CA LYS A 47 15.07 -6.54 1.46
C LYS A 47 15.24 -5.09 1.02
N LEU A 48 14.33 -4.58 0.17
CA LEU A 48 14.32 -3.17 -0.20
C LEU A 48 14.02 -2.28 1.02
N ALA A 49 13.01 -2.65 1.82
CA ALA A 49 12.65 -1.95 3.05
C ALA A 49 13.83 -1.90 4.05
N ALA A 50 14.56 -3.00 4.21
CA ALA A 50 15.77 -3.05 5.05
C ALA A 50 16.89 -2.10 4.58
N MET A 51 16.87 -1.66 3.32
CA MET A 51 17.80 -0.70 2.74
C MET A 51 17.20 0.72 2.66
N GLY A 52 15.99 0.94 3.17
CA GLY A 52 15.28 2.22 3.03
C GLY A 52 14.79 2.52 1.61
N LEU A 53 14.63 1.48 0.79
CA LEU A 53 14.17 1.56 -0.60
C LEU A 53 12.78 0.91 -0.74
N ALA A 54 12.05 1.32 -1.77
CA ALA A 54 10.76 0.76 -2.11
C ALA A 54 10.65 0.53 -3.62
N LEU A 55 9.78 -0.41 -4.02
CA LEU A 55 9.37 -0.56 -5.42
C LEU A 55 8.57 0.66 -5.86
N LYS A 56 8.50 0.88 -7.17
CA LYS A 56 7.73 1.97 -7.78
C LYS A 56 6.23 1.98 -7.40
N ASP A 57 5.68 0.85 -6.96
CA ASP A 57 4.27 0.68 -6.56
C ASP A 57 3.98 1.05 -5.10
N SER A 58 4.96 1.54 -4.34
CA SER A 58 4.72 1.96 -2.96
C SER A 58 4.09 3.36 -2.93
N PRO A 59 2.95 3.57 -2.24
CA PRO A 59 2.39 4.90 -2.05
C PRO A 59 3.45 5.82 -1.42
N PRO A 60 3.60 7.07 -1.89
CA PRO A 60 4.52 8.01 -1.28
C PRO A 60 4.13 8.20 0.20
N GLY A 61 5.01 7.77 1.11
CA GLY A 61 4.78 7.82 2.56
C GLY A 61 4.78 6.48 3.28
N PHE A 62 4.80 5.34 2.57
CA PHE A 62 4.94 4.04 3.22
C PHE A 62 6.40 3.78 3.58
N VAL A 63 6.80 4.19 4.79
CA VAL A 63 8.04 3.75 5.43
C VAL A 63 7.69 2.60 6.38
N PRO A 64 7.91 1.33 5.99
CA PRO A 64 7.88 0.22 6.94
C PRO A 64 9.18 0.29 7.74
N THR A 65 9.27 1.30 8.60
CA THR A 65 10.35 1.42 9.57
C THR A 65 10.15 0.27 10.56
N SER A 66 10.93 -0.79 10.36
CA SER A 66 11.24 -1.89 11.28
C SER A 66 10.50 -1.87 12.62
N VAL A 67 9.66 -2.89 12.83
CA VAL A 67 9.25 -3.49 14.13
C VAL A 67 9.75 -2.71 15.36
N GLU A 68 8.97 -1.70 15.77
CA GLU A 68 8.82 -1.12 17.11
C GLU A 68 8.21 0.28 16.97
N SER A 69 6.94 0.35 16.55
CA SER A 69 5.98 1.41 16.91
C SER A 69 4.80 1.34 15.94
N TYR A 70 3.78 0.55 16.28
CA TYR A 70 2.45 1.10 16.13
C TYR A 70 2.41 2.27 17.11
N ASP A 71 2.69 3.46 16.61
CA ASP A 71 2.46 4.66 17.38
C ASP A 71 0.95 4.83 17.49
N GLU A 72 0.40 4.61 18.69
CA GLU A 72 -1.01 4.85 19.01
C GLU A 72 -1.40 6.32 18.82
N THR A 73 -0.48 7.19 18.36
CA THR A 73 -0.75 8.60 18.02
C THR A 73 -1.11 8.86 16.57
N TYR A 74 -1.45 7.83 15.77
CA TYR A 74 -2.31 8.02 14.59
C TYR A 74 -3.71 8.45 15.09
N ASP A 75 -3.78 9.69 15.54
CA ASP A 75 -4.99 10.43 15.85
C ASP A 75 -5.81 10.49 14.56
N ASP A 76 -7.06 10.01 14.64
CA ASP A 76 -8.04 9.91 13.56
C ASP A 76 -8.52 11.30 13.09
N SER A 77 -7.64 12.29 13.01
CA SER A 77 -7.93 13.58 12.42
C SER A 77 -7.82 13.47 10.90
N TYR A 78 -8.85 12.87 10.29
CA TYR A 78 -9.17 13.06 8.88
C TYR A 78 -9.23 14.57 8.58
N PRO A 79 -8.30 15.17 7.81
CA PRO A 79 -8.48 16.51 7.31
C PRO A 79 -9.33 16.39 6.05
N GLY A 80 -10.62 16.13 6.27
CA GLY A 80 -11.66 16.09 5.24
C GLY A 80 -12.63 17.25 5.42
N GLU A 81 -12.13 18.47 5.63
CA GLU A 81 -12.96 19.67 5.47
C GLU A 81 -13.29 19.87 3.98
N ALA A 82 -14.30 19.15 3.51
CA ALA A 82 -15.22 19.70 2.53
C ALA A 82 -16.36 20.35 3.34
N GLN A 83 -16.39 21.67 3.33
CA GLN A 83 -17.42 22.46 3.98
C GLN A 83 -18.78 22.12 3.36
N TYR A 84 -19.60 21.31 4.03
CA TYR A 84 -21.02 21.17 3.70
C TYR A 84 -21.72 22.45 4.16
N ALA A 85 -21.70 23.46 3.31
CA ALA A 85 -22.54 24.64 3.48
C ALA A 85 -23.94 24.33 2.94
N ASP A 86 -24.77 23.66 3.74
CA ASP A 86 -26.22 23.91 3.79
C ASP A 86 -26.76 23.32 5.10
N GLY A 87 -27.25 24.20 5.98
CA GLY A 87 -27.80 23.82 7.27
C GLY A 87 -29.20 23.25 7.13
N GLN A 88 -29.35 21.96 7.42
CA GLN A 88 -30.65 21.40 7.77
C GLN A 88 -30.58 20.78 9.16
N GLU A 89 -31.22 21.48 10.10
CA GLU A 89 -31.47 21.06 11.47
C GLU A 89 -32.58 19.99 11.46
N TYR A 90 -32.26 18.75 11.81
CA TYR A 90 -33.25 17.70 11.99
C TYR A 90 -33.79 17.79 13.42
N THR A 91 -34.94 18.44 13.62
CA THR A 91 -35.67 18.33 14.88
C THR A 91 -36.37 16.96 14.94
N GLU A 92 -36.12 16.18 15.99
CA GLU A 92 -36.84 14.94 16.30
C GLU A 92 -38.34 15.25 16.45
N GLY A 93 -39.13 15.07 15.39
CA GLY A 93 -40.53 15.46 15.45
C GLY A 93 -41.44 15.02 14.30
N ASP A 94 -41.00 14.23 13.32
CA ASP A 94 -41.88 13.82 12.23
C ASP A 94 -41.76 12.33 11.91
N PHE A 95 -42.49 11.54 12.70
CA PHE A 95 -42.70 10.12 12.46
C PHE A 95 -44.16 9.76 12.71
N ARG A 96 -45.12 10.49 12.13
CA ARG A 96 -46.51 10.01 12.02
C ARG A 96 -47.17 10.40 10.69
N GLU A 97 -47.68 9.35 10.05
CA GLU A 97 -48.74 9.33 9.03
C GLU A 97 -48.38 9.69 7.59
N THR A 98 -47.94 8.67 6.84
CA THR A 98 -48.36 8.53 5.44
C THR A 98 -49.68 7.76 5.40
N GLU A 99 -50.82 8.46 5.46
CA GLU A 99 -52.11 7.88 5.08
C GLU A 99 -52.09 7.52 3.58
N GLN A 100 -52.52 6.30 3.29
CA GLN A 100 -52.83 5.80 1.95
C GLN A 100 -54.12 6.45 1.46
N LEU A 101 -54.06 7.00 0.24
CA LEU A 101 -55.21 7.21 -0.64
C LEU A 101 -55.91 5.89 -0.99
#